data_AF-A0A930GT56-F1
#
_entry.id   AF-A0A930GT56-F1
#
_cell.length_a   1.000
_cell.length_b   1.000
_cell.length_c   1.000
_cell.angle_alpha   90.00
_cell.angle_beta   90.00
_cell.angle_gamma   90.00
#
_symmetry.space_group_name_H-M   'P 1'
#
loop_
_entity.id
_entity.type
_entity.pdbx_description
1 polymer ?
#
loop_
_entity_poly.entity_id
_entity_poly.type
_entity_poly.pdbx_seq_one_letter_code
_entity_poly.pdbx_strand_id
1 'polypeptide(L)'
;MITEIEQALVHRLKTGLGRMVRTVKSYGGELEDLPNQIMTLPAVWVTYGGSRVEAMGTSKKRYQDSAEFVVMVATRSLRNEAALRQGGTDAREVGTNDLLYAVRRLTDGQTLGFADSRGLTPKAVRPLANNALVQNAAVSVFAIEYVLRFDSFALEDGRYPEYEAEQDKPDFVFTRYNGRKDAPYPDFEGVDGKIYDPNGGEVPLKINLKQKKETKWL
;
A
#
# COMPACT_ATOMS: atom_id res chain seq x y z
N MET A 1 -0.79 7.77 0.25
CA MET A 1 0.02 6.54 0.05
C MET A 1 -0.35 5.34 0.93
N ILE A 2 -0.11 5.31 2.26
CA ILE A 2 -0.38 4.09 3.08
C ILE A 2 -1.84 3.62 2.94
N THR A 3 -2.80 4.55 3.12
CA THR A 3 -4.22 4.26 2.96
C THR A 3 -4.57 3.80 1.55
N GLU A 4 -3.97 4.37 0.51
CA GLU A 4 -4.20 3.93 -0.88
C GLU A 4 -3.72 2.50 -1.11
N ILE A 5 -2.55 2.13 -0.59
CA ILE A 5 -2.01 0.77 -0.69
C ILE A 5 -2.93 -0.22 0.01
N GLU A 6 -3.38 0.10 1.23
CA GLU A 6 -4.31 -0.73 1.99
C GLU A 6 -5.64 -0.91 1.24
N GLN A 7 -6.21 0.19 0.71
CA GLN A 7 -7.45 0.12 -0.07
C GLN A 7 -7.27 -0.66 -1.38
N ALA A 8 -6.12 -0.54 -2.05
CA ALA A 8 -5.81 -1.31 -3.25
C ALA A 8 -5.67 -2.81 -2.95
N LEU A 9 -5.04 -3.17 -1.82
CA LEU A 9 -4.99 -4.54 -1.31
C LEU A 9 -6.39 -5.10 -1.05
N VAL A 10 -7.21 -4.37 -0.28
CA VAL A 10 -8.59 -4.75 0.04
C VAL A 10 -9.40 -4.92 -1.24
N HIS A 11 -9.33 -3.96 -2.16
CA HIS A 11 -10.06 -4.00 -3.43
C HIS A 11 -9.67 -5.23 -4.26
N ARG A 12 -8.37 -5.49 -4.39
CA ARG A 12 -7.85 -6.64 -5.13
C ARG A 12 -8.29 -7.96 -4.53
N LEU A 13 -8.17 -8.12 -3.21
CA LEU A 13 -8.56 -9.33 -2.50
C LEU A 13 -10.06 -9.56 -2.56
N LYS A 14 -10.85 -8.49 -2.35
CA LYS A 14 -12.32 -8.54 -2.46
C LYS A 14 -12.78 -9.00 -3.85
N THR A 15 -12.13 -8.49 -4.90
CA THR A 15 -12.46 -8.86 -6.28
C THR A 15 -11.97 -10.26 -6.63
N GLY A 16 -10.77 -10.64 -6.19
CA GLY A 16 -10.14 -11.91 -6.55
C GLY A 16 -10.66 -13.13 -5.77
N LEU A 17 -11.04 -12.97 -4.50
CA LEU A 17 -11.52 -14.08 -3.67
C LEU A 17 -12.99 -14.44 -3.93
N GLY A 18 -13.76 -13.51 -4.52
CA GLY A 18 -15.16 -13.73 -4.87
C GLY A 18 -15.98 -14.26 -3.69
N ARG A 19 -16.56 -15.47 -3.85
CA ARG A 19 -17.44 -16.09 -2.85
C ARG A 19 -16.71 -16.93 -1.79
N MET A 20 -15.37 -17.03 -1.84
CA MET A 20 -14.60 -17.80 -0.84
C MET A 20 -14.69 -17.17 0.56
N VAL A 21 -14.90 -15.87 0.62
CA VAL A 21 -14.95 -15.10 1.87
C VAL A 21 -16.22 -14.28 1.93
N ARG A 22 -16.74 -14.05 3.14
CA ARG A 22 -17.91 -13.19 3.35
C ARG A 22 -17.51 -11.72 3.41
N THR A 23 -16.32 -11.43 3.93
CA THR A 23 -15.85 -10.06 4.12
C THR A 23 -14.36 -9.91 3.82
N VAL A 24 -14.01 -8.83 3.13
CA VAL A 24 -12.64 -8.33 2.97
C VAL A 24 -12.67 -6.84 3.33
N LYS A 25 -11.85 -6.42 4.31
CA LYS A 25 -11.80 -5.02 4.77
C LYS A 25 -10.48 -4.68 5.47
N SER A 26 -10.24 -3.40 5.72
CA SER A 26 -9.21 -2.96 6.65
C SER A 26 -9.51 -3.48 8.05
N TYR A 27 -8.47 -3.82 8.80
CA TYR A 27 -8.55 -4.29 10.17
C TYR A 27 -8.95 -3.18 11.13
N GLY A 28 -9.91 -3.45 12.00
CA GLY A 28 -10.42 -2.54 13.02
C GLY A 28 -10.46 -3.14 14.43
N GLY A 29 -9.78 -4.27 14.66
CA GLY A 29 -9.78 -4.98 15.95
C GLY A 29 -10.60 -6.26 15.98
N GLU A 30 -10.84 -6.87 14.81
CA GLU A 30 -11.67 -8.08 14.69
C GLU A 30 -11.09 -9.30 15.40
N LEU A 31 -9.77 -9.36 15.59
CA LEU A 31 -9.11 -10.48 16.27
C LEU A 31 -9.36 -10.44 17.78
N GLU A 32 -9.45 -9.25 18.38
CA GLU A 32 -9.76 -9.10 19.79
C GLU A 32 -11.25 -9.38 20.07
N ASP A 33 -12.11 -9.24 19.05
CA ASP A 33 -13.56 -9.45 19.13
C ASP A 33 -14.06 -10.65 18.30
N LEU A 34 -13.27 -11.73 18.21
CA LEU A 34 -13.63 -12.95 17.47
C LEU A 34 -15.04 -13.50 17.77
N PRO A 35 -15.56 -13.48 19.01
CA PRO A 35 -16.92 -13.95 19.30
C PRO A 35 -18.00 -13.25 18.47
N ASN A 36 -17.87 -11.94 18.23
CA ASN A 36 -18.83 -11.19 17.42
C ASN A 36 -18.56 -11.33 15.91
N GLN A 37 -17.32 -11.67 15.52
CA GLN A 37 -16.95 -11.86 14.11
C GLN A 37 -17.22 -13.27 13.59
N ILE A 38 -17.63 -14.21 14.44
CA ILE A 38 -17.75 -15.62 14.03
C ILE A 38 -18.70 -15.83 12.85
N MET A 39 -19.76 -15.02 12.76
CA MET A 39 -20.76 -15.10 11.69
C MET A 39 -20.29 -14.48 10.38
N THR A 40 -19.19 -13.70 10.40
CA THR A 40 -18.58 -13.11 9.20
C THR A 40 -17.43 -13.95 8.67
N LEU A 41 -17.05 -15.06 9.33
CA LEU A 41 -16.04 -15.99 8.83
C LEU A 41 -16.61 -16.92 7.73
N PRO A 42 -15.85 -17.23 6.66
CA PRO A 42 -14.46 -16.84 6.41
C PRO A 42 -14.28 -15.36 6.05
N ALA A 43 -13.21 -14.74 6.55
CA ALA A 43 -12.92 -13.32 6.37
C ALA A 43 -11.44 -13.07 6.10
N VAL A 44 -11.14 -11.93 5.46
CA VAL A 44 -9.79 -11.41 5.28
C VAL A 44 -9.73 -9.97 5.78
N TRP A 45 -8.72 -9.67 6.59
CA TRP A 45 -8.46 -8.34 7.12
C TRP A 45 -7.07 -7.87 6.71
N VAL A 46 -6.95 -6.59 6.34
CA VAL A 46 -5.68 -5.99 5.91
C VAL A 46 -5.32 -4.88 6.88
N THR A 47 -4.07 -4.80 7.30
CA THR A 47 -3.58 -3.70 8.14
C THR A 47 -2.16 -3.30 7.78
N TYR A 48 -1.81 -2.06 8.10
CA TYR A 48 -0.44 -1.58 8.07
C TYR A 48 0.31 -1.97 9.36
N GLY A 49 1.47 -2.61 9.20
CA GLY A 49 2.31 -3.08 10.30
C GLY A 49 3.42 -2.09 10.71
N GLY A 50 3.58 -0.98 9.98
CA GLY A 50 4.68 -0.02 10.17
C GLY A 50 5.63 0.02 8.98
N SER A 51 6.63 0.90 9.01
CA SER A 51 7.65 0.97 7.96
C SER A 51 9.03 1.17 8.55
N ARG A 52 10.02 0.69 7.81
CA ARG A 52 11.41 1.06 7.99
C ARG A 52 11.78 2.07 6.91
N VAL A 53 12.32 3.22 7.31
CA VAL A 53 12.74 4.29 6.41
C VAL A 53 14.26 4.31 6.31
N GLU A 54 14.79 4.33 5.10
CA GLU A 54 16.22 4.41 4.83
C GLU A 54 16.54 5.62 3.94
N ALA A 55 17.60 6.35 4.29
CA ALA A 55 18.08 7.44 3.45
C ALA A 55 18.77 6.90 2.20
N MET A 56 18.40 7.44 1.05
CA MET A 56 18.92 7.06 -0.26
C MET A 56 19.83 8.16 -0.82
N GLY A 57 20.89 7.72 -1.51
CA GLY A 57 21.85 8.59 -2.18
C GLY A 57 22.87 9.26 -1.24
N THR A 58 23.87 9.91 -1.84
CA THR A 58 24.95 10.58 -1.11
C THR A 58 24.50 11.85 -0.39
N SER A 59 23.48 12.53 -0.90
CA SER A 59 22.91 13.74 -0.29
C SER A 59 22.02 13.46 0.92
N LYS A 60 21.60 12.21 1.15
CA LYS A 60 20.67 11.80 2.21
C LYS A 60 19.34 12.58 2.26
N LYS A 61 18.93 13.19 1.14
CA LYS A 61 17.68 13.96 1.00
C LYS A 61 16.55 13.19 0.30
N ARG A 62 16.81 11.93 -0.08
CA ARG A 62 15.80 11.01 -0.61
C ARG A 62 15.62 9.90 0.41
N TYR A 63 14.41 9.41 0.55
CA TYR A 63 14.10 8.33 1.48
C TYR A 63 13.38 7.21 0.74
N GLN A 64 13.62 5.98 1.18
CA GLN A 64 12.88 4.81 0.73
C GLN A 64 12.23 4.15 1.93
N ASP A 65 10.92 3.97 1.83
CA ASP A 65 10.12 3.25 2.80
C ASP A 65 10.04 1.78 2.42
N SER A 66 10.28 0.91 3.40
CA SER A 66 9.89 -0.50 3.37
C SER A 66 8.69 -0.66 4.30
N ALA A 67 7.49 -0.51 3.75
CA ALA A 67 6.22 -0.60 4.47
C ALA A 67 5.77 -2.06 4.62
N GLU A 68 5.49 -2.46 5.85
CA GLU A 68 4.93 -3.76 6.19
C GLU A 68 3.41 -3.71 6.15
N PHE A 69 2.80 -4.66 5.46
CA PHE A 69 1.36 -4.88 5.44
C PHE A 69 1.06 -6.31 5.85
N VAL A 70 0.08 -6.49 6.72
CA VAL A 70 -0.34 -7.79 7.21
C VAL A 70 -1.71 -8.11 6.65
N VAL A 71 -1.81 -9.25 5.97
CA VAL A 71 -3.09 -9.81 5.51
C VAL A 71 -3.45 -10.99 6.41
N MET A 72 -4.47 -10.80 7.23
CA MET A 72 -5.00 -11.82 8.12
C MET A 72 -6.11 -12.60 7.41
N VAL A 73 -6.02 -13.92 7.43
CA VAL A 73 -7.07 -14.83 6.98
C VAL A 73 -7.68 -15.52 8.17
N ALA A 74 -9.01 -15.53 8.26
CA ALA A 74 -9.74 -16.11 9.36
C ALA A 74 -10.82 -17.08 8.84
N THR A 75 -10.81 -18.31 9.34
CA THR A 75 -11.79 -19.35 9.00
C THR A 75 -12.36 -19.98 10.27
N ARG A 76 -13.47 -20.71 10.12
CA ARG A 76 -14.05 -21.50 11.21
C ARG A 76 -14.57 -22.84 10.72
N SER A 77 -14.61 -23.82 11.61
CA SER A 77 -15.15 -25.16 11.38
C SER A 77 -16.01 -25.58 12.56
N LEU A 78 -17.18 -26.17 12.26
CA LEU A 78 -18.08 -26.78 13.24
C LEU A 78 -17.90 -28.30 13.33
N ARG A 79 -17.13 -28.91 12.42
CA ARG A 79 -17.08 -30.38 12.24
C ARG A 79 -15.86 -31.01 12.89
N ASN A 80 -14.66 -30.59 12.47
CA ASN A 80 -13.37 -31.04 13.01
C ASN A 80 -12.22 -30.15 12.50
N GLU A 81 -11.01 -30.40 13.04
CA GLU A 81 -9.78 -29.67 12.74
C GLU A 81 -9.26 -29.91 11.31
N ALA A 82 -9.42 -31.12 10.77
CA ALA A 82 -8.98 -31.43 9.40
C ALA A 82 -9.74 -30.59 8.36
N ALA A 83 -11.06 -30.47 8.52
CA ALA A 83 -11.90 -29.61 7.70
C ALA A 83 -11.58 -28.12 7.87
N LEU A 84 -11.09 -27.69 9.04
CA LEU A 84 -10.65 -26.31 9.25
C LEU A 84 -9.41 -25.96 8.42
N ARG A 85 -8.53 -26.93 8.16
CA ARG A 85 -7.32 -26.73 7.34
C ARG A 85 -7.59 -26.89 5.86
N GLN A 86 -8.25 -27.98 5.47
CA GLN A 86 -8.42 -28.41 4.07
C GLN A 86 -9.73 -27.95 3.43
N GLY A 87 -10.64 -27.39 4.22
CA GLY A 87 -12.00 -27.14 3.78
C GLY A 87 -12.85 -28.40 3.84
N GLY A 88 -14.11 -28.24 3.45
CA GLY A 88 -15.07 -29.32 3.39
C GLY A 88 -15.53 -29.62 1.97
N THR A 89 -16.54 -30.48 1.85
CA THR A 89 -17.07 -30.90 0.54
C THR A 89 -17.96 -29.82 -0.11
N ASP A 90 -18.47 -28.88 0.69
CA ASP A 90 -19.22 -27.73 0.22
C ASP A 90 -18.27 -26.56 -0.06
N ALA A 91 -18.45 -25.87 -1.20
CA ALA A 91 -17.65 -24.70 -1.56
C ALA A 91 -17.70 -23.55 -0.54
N ARG A 92 -18.67 -23.56 0.39
CA ARG A 92 -18.78 -22.62 1.51
C ARG A 92 -17.91 -22.98 2.71
N GLU A 93 -17.42 -24.23 2.78
CA GLU A 93 -16.52 -24.71 3.82
C GLU A 93 -15.07 -24.48 3.39
N VAL A 94 -14.64 -23.22 3.33
CA VAL A 94 -13.29 -22.85 2.90
C VAL A 94 -12.28 -23.14 4.01
N GLY A 95 -11.26 -23.94 3.68
CA GLY A 95 -10.15 -24.24 4.56
C GLY A 95 -9.17 -23.09 4.71
N THR A 96 -8.48 -23.05 5.85
CA THR A 96 -7.42 -22.05 6.10
C THR A 96 -6.30 -22.15 5.07
N ASN A 97 -5.91 -23.35 4.64
CA ASN A 97 -4.82 -23.54 3.68
C ASN A 97 -5.22 -23.04 2.29
N ASP A 98 -6.46 -23.31 1.86
CA ASP A 98 -6.98 -22.84 0.57
C ASP A 98 -7.07 -21.31 0.54
N LEU A 99 -7.53 -20.72 1.65
CA LEU A 99 -7.61 -19.26 1.75
C LEU A 99 -6.22 -18.61 1.78
N LEU A 100 -5.26 -19.19 2.51
CA LEU A 100 -3.85 -18.76 2.47
C LEU A 100 -3.30 -18.82 1.04
N TYR A 101 -3.50 -19.94 0.35
CA TYR A 101 -3.05 -20.12 -1.03
C TYR A 101 -3.67 -19.09 -1.97
N ALA A 102 -4.98 -18.90 -1.92
CA ALA A 102 -5.69 -17.96 -2.76
C ALA A 102 -5.23 -16.51 -2.53
N VAL A 103 -5.06 -16.10 -1.26
CA VAL A 103 -4.52 -14.78 -0.93
C VAL A 103 -3.12 -14.60 -1.50
N ARG A 104 -2.19 -15.51 -1.21
CA ARG A 104 -0.81 -15.48 -1.75
C ARG A 104 -0.81 -15.37 -3.27
N ARG A 105 -1.65 -16.17 -3.94
CA ARG A 105 -1.75 -16.19 -5.42
C ARG A 105 -2.24 -14.87 -5.99
N LEU A 106 -3.09 -14.16 -5.25
CA LEU A 106 -3.59 -12.85 -5.63
C LEU A 106 -2.57 -11.77 -5.32
N THR A 107 -1.81 -11.81 -4.23
CA THR A 107 -1.01 -10.65 -3.76
C THR A 107 0.49 -10.75 -4.04
N ASP A 108 1.08 -11.94 -4.13
CA ASP A 108 2.52 -12.09 -4.34
C ASP A 108 2.98 -11.37 -5.62
N GLY A 109 3.98 -10.50 -5.48
CA GLY A 109 4.60 -9.75 -6.59
C GLY A 109 3.74 -8.63 -7.17
N GLN A 110 2.56 -8.33 -6.62
CA GLN A 110 1.67 -7.32 -7.20
C GLN A 110 2.11 -5.92 -6.86
N THR A 111 2.18 -5.06 -7.88
CA THR A 111 2.51 -3.64 -7.75
C THR A 111 1.33 -2.79 -7.29
N LEU A 112 0.10 -3.33 -7.36
CA LEU A 112 -1.16 -2.67 -7.02
C LEU A 112 -1.45 -1.38 -7.80
N GLY A 113 -0.79 -1.18 -8.94
CA GLY A 113 -0.94 0.02 -9.77
C GLY A 113 -0.02 1.18 -9.41
N PHE A 114 0.86 1.03 -8.41
CA PHE A 114 1.85 2.04 -8.07
C PHE A 114 3.08 1.91 -8.98
N ALA A 115 3.43 3.00 -9.68
CA ALA A 115 4.52 3.02 -10.66
C ALA A 115 5.90 2.69 -10.03
N ASP A 116 6.10 3.11 -8.79
CA ASP A 116 7.39 3.05 -8.10
C ASP A 116 7.52 1.76 -7.26
N SER A 117 6.48 0.93 -7.26
CA SER A 117 6.41 -0.30 -6.49
C SER A 117 7.15 -1.43 -7.18
N ARG A 118 7.98 -2.15 -6.41
CA ARG A 118 8.63 -3.41 -6.85
C ARG A 118 7.75 -4.64 -6.64
N GLY A 119 6.49 -4.45 -6.28
CA GLY A 119 5.55 -5.49 -5.95
C GLY A 119 5.64 -5.94 -4.48
N LEU A 120 4.53 -6.47 -3.98
CA LEU A 120 4.42 -7.03 -2.63
C LEU A 120 5.34 -8.23 -2.47
N THR A 121 6.30 -8.12 -1.57
CA THR A 121 7.22 -9.20 -1.23
C THR A 121 6.74 -9.90 0.04
N PRO A 122 6.29 -11.17 -0.04
CA PRO A 122 5.93 -11.92 1.14
C PRO A 122 7.13 -12.18 2.05
N LYS A 123 6.95 -12.10 3.37
CA LYS A 123 7.99 -12.29 4.38
C LYS A 123 7.77 -13.51 5.25
N ALA A 124 6.57 -13.65 5.81
CA ALA A 124 6.24 -14.78 6.65
C ALA A 124 4.75 -15.12 6.56
N VAL A 125 4.42 -16.34 6.95
CA VAL A 125 3.06 -16.75 7.28
C VAL A 125 3.09 -17.26 8.72
N ARG A 126 2.29 -16.68 9.61
CA ARG A 126 2.31 -17.00 11.04
C ARG A 126 0.91 -17.24 11.60
N PRO A 127 0.72 -18.21 12.50
CA PRO A 127 -0.54 -18.34 13.21
C PRO A 127 -0.70 -17.19 14.22
N LEU A 128 -1.89 -16.58 14.25
CA LEU A 128 -2.30 -15.63 15.29
C LEU A 128 -3.24 -16.28 16.30
N ALA A 129 -4.13 -17.15 15.82
CA ALA A 129 -4.97 -18.02 16.64
C ALA A 129 -5.10 -19.38 15.96
N ASN A 130 -4.70 -20.45 16.63
CA ASN A 130 -4.74 -21.80 16.05
C ASN A 130 -5.72 -22.67 16.84
N ASN A 131 -6.80 -23.11 16.18
CA ASN A 131 -7.88 -23.90 16.77
C ASN A 131 -8.47 -23.28 18.05
N ALA A 132 -8.58 -21.96 18.10
CA ALA A 132 -9.24 -21.29 19.22
C ALA A 132 -10.72 -21.69 19.23
N LEU A 133 -11.20 -22.23 20.36
CA LEU A 133 -12.61 -22.57 20.51
C LEU A 133 -13.39 -21.29 20.84
N VAL A 134 -14.19 -20.81 19.90
CA VAL A 134 -15.00 -19.60 20.04
C VAL A 134 -16.46 -19.98 19.76
N GLN A 135 -17.34 -19.77 20.74
CA GLN A 135 -18.79 -20.08 20.62
C GLN A 135 -19.06 -21.47 20.00
N ASN A 136 -18.37 -22.51 20.48
CA ASN A 136 -18.46 -23.90 20.00
C ASN A 136 -18.00 -24.15 18.54
N ALA A 137 -17.30 -23.22 17.92
CA ALA A 137 -16.61 -23.44 16.64
C ALA A 137 -15.09 -23.34 16.83
N ALA A 138 -14.36 -24.17 16.10
CA ALA A 138 -12.91 -24.03 15.99
C ALA A 138 -12.60 -22.90 15.00
N VAL A 139 -11.87 -21.88 15.44
CA VAL A 139 -11.45 -20.73 14.64
C VAL A 139 -9.94 -20.82 14.40
N SER A 140 -9.53 -20.51 13.17
CA SER A 140 -8.13 -20.39 12.80
C SER A 140 -7.88 -19.04 12.14
N VAL A 141 -6.87 -18.32 12.62
CA VAL A 141 -6.41 -17.06 12.07
C VAL A 141 -4.92 -17.11 11.79
N PHE A 142 -4.54 -16.78 10.56
CA PHE A 142 -3.15 -16.67 10.13
C PHE A 142 -2.88 -15.30 9.53
N ALA A 143 -1.70 -14.76 9.81
CA ALA A 143 -1.16 -13.57 9.19
C ALA A 143 -0.22 -13.93 8.05
N ILE A 144 -0.33 -13.21 6.94
CA ILE A 144 0.68 -13.14 5.89
C ILE A 144 1.31 -11.75 5.94
N GLU A 145 2.60 -11.70 6.25
CA GLU A 145 3.39 -10.46 6.29
C GLU A 145 3.93 -10.14 4.89
N TYR A 146 3.70 -8.93 4.41
CA TYR A 146 4.23 -8.40 3.15
C TYR A 146 5.06 -7.16 3.40
N VAL A 147 6.08 -6.96 2.57
CA VAL A 147 6.77 -5.68 2.46
C VAL A 147 6.52 -5.09 1.07
N LEU A 148 6.15 -3.82 1.03
CA LEU A 148 6.08 -3.00 -0.16
C LEU A 148 7.10 -1.87 -0.05
N ARG A 149 7.87 -1.63 -1.12
CA ARG A 149 8.82 -0.53 -1.18
C ARG A 149 8.30 0.59 -2.07
N PHE A 150 8.44 1.82 -1.59
CA PHE A 150 8.16 3.04 -2.33
C PHE A 150 9.11 4.14 -1.87
N ASP A 151 9.36 5.11 -2.74
CA ASP A 151 10.18 6.26 -2.40
C ASP A 151 9.32 7.33 -1.70
N SER A 152 9.90 7.99 -0.71
CA SER A 152 9.31 9.12 -0.01
C SER A 152 10.14 10.38 -0.22
N PHE A 153 9.43 11.49 -0.45
CA PHE A 153 10.02 12.78 -0.74
C PHE A 153 9.67 13.74 0.40
N ALA A 154 10.71 14.21 1.09
CA ALA A 154 10.58 15.25 2.09
C ALA A 154 10.62 16.63 1.43
N LEU A 155 10.05 17.62 2.12
CA LEU A 155 10.24 19.03 1.75
C LEU A 155 11.71 19.42 1.86
N GLU A 156 12.09 20.47 1.13
CA GLU A 156 13.40 21.09 1.33
C GLU A 156 13.51 21.72 2.73
N ASP A 157 14.75 21.88 3.18
CA ASP A 157 15.01 22.47 4.50
C ASP A 157 14.41 23.88 4.60
N GLY A 158 13.63 24.10 5.67
CA GLY A 158 12.93 25.37 5.93
C GLY A 158 11.64 25.62 5.16
N ARG A 159 11.24 24.75 4.21
CA ARG A 159 9.98 24.90 3.46
C ARG A 159 8.78 24.34 4.21
N TYR A 160 7.62 24.94 3.93
CA TYR A 160 6.31 24.37 4.21
C TYR A 160 5.64 23.86 2.91
N PRO A 161 4.64 22.97 3.01
CA PRO A 161 3.89 22.45 1.88
C PRO A 161 3.26 23.55 1.01
N GLU A 162 3.02 23.25 -0.26
CA GLU A 162 2.27 24.13 -1.16
C GLU A 162 0.76 23.94 -0.96
N TYR A 163 -0.04 24.91 -1.41
CA TYR A 163 -1.49 24.71 -1.47
C TYR A 163 -1.83 23.67 -2.54
N GLU A 164 -2.71 22.74 -2.19
CA GLU A 164 -3.06 21.64 -3.07
C GLU A 164 -4.54 21.29 -2.90
N ALA A 165 -5.27 21.25 -4.02
CA ALA A 165 -6.71 21.04 -4.02
C ALA A 165 -7.09 19.57 -4.26
N GLU A 166 -6.22 18.81 -4.94
CA GLU A 166 -6.49 17.43 -5.34
C GLU A 166 -6.07 16.45 -4.24
N GLN A 167 -6.95 15.51 -3.89
CA GLN A 167 -6.74 14.63 -2.73
C GLN A 167 -5.58 13.63 -2.91
N ASP A 168 -5.24 13.29 -4.15
CA ASP A 168 -4.21 12.32 -4.52
C ASP A 168 -2.78 12.92 -4.48
N LYS A 169 -2.66 14.22 -4.25
CA LYS A 169 -1.39 14.92 -4.16
C LYS A 169 -0.82 14.89 -2.74
N PRO A 170 0.50 14.83 -2.58
CA PRO A 170 1.14 14.64 -1.28
C PRO A 170 0.83 15.76 -0.28
N ASP A 171 0.71 17.01 -0.75
CA ASP A 171 0.55 18.17 0.10
C ASP A 171 -0.92 18.43 0.52
N PHE A 172 -1.89 17.71 -0.06
CA PHE A 172 -3.31 17.89 0.22
C PHE A 172 -3.64 17.72 1.71
N VAL A 173 -2.94 16.82 2.41
CA VAL A 173 -3.16 16.60 3.85
C VAL A 173 -2.98 17.89 4.65
N PHE A 174 -2.03 18.74 4.28
CA PHE A 174 -1.76 20.00 4.97
C PHE A 174 -2.78 21.07 4.58
N THR A 175 -3.29 21.05 3.36
CA THR A 175 -4.42 21.88 2.94
C THR A 175 -5.69 21.52 3.70
N ARG A 176 -6.02 20.22 3.78
CA ARG A 176 -7.20 19.69 4.47
C ARG A 176 -7.31 20.12 5.92
N TYR A 177 -6.18 20.18 6.63
CA TYR A 177 -6.13 20.57 8.04
C TYR A 177 -5.67 22.01 8.26
N ASN A 178 -5.68 22.83 7.21
CA ASN A 178 -5.30 24.24 7.25
C ASN A 178 -3.93 24.51 7.92
N GLY A 179 -2.93 23.69 7.61
CA GLY A 179 -1.55 23.91 8.02
C GLY A 179 -0.92 25.15 7.38
N ARG A 180 0.25 25.57 7.88
CA ARG A 180 1.05 26.61 7.21
C ARG A 180 1.44 26.13 5.81
N LYS A 181 1.39 27.04 4.84
CA LYS A 181 1.69 26.80 3.43
C LYS A 181 2.64 27.87 2.92
N ASP A 182 3.54 27.50 2.02
CA ASP A 182 4.37 28.45 1.30
C ASP A 182 3.85 28.67 -0.12
N ALA A 183 4.34 29.72 -0.79
CA ALA A 183 4.06 29.93 -2.21
C ALA A 183 4.74 28.85 -3.07
N PRO A 184 4.14 28.49 -4.23
CA PRO A 184 4.75 27.57 -5.17
C PRO A 184 6.14 27.99 -5.61
N TYR A 185 6.99 27.03 -5.96
CA TYR A 185 8.24 27.37 -6.65
C TYR A 185 7.95 28.16 -7.93
N PRO A 186 8.78 29.16 -8.27
CA PRO A 186 8.72 29.78 -9.58
C PRO A 186 8.89 28.73 -10.68
N ASP A 187 8.18 28.90 -11.78
CA ASP A 187 8.34 28.04 -12.94
C ASP A 187 9.80 28.07 -13.42
N PHE A 188 10.32 26.90 -13.77
CA PHE A 188 11.63 26.82 -14.41
C PHE A 188 11.50 27.27 -15.87
N GLU A 189 11.91 28.50 -16.18
CA GLU A 189 11.67 29.09 -17.50
C GLU A 189 12.74 28.71 -18.55
N GLY A 190 13.96 28.41 -18.12
CA GLY A 190 15.05 28.07 -19.02
C GLY A 190 16.43 27.98 -18.35
N VAL A 191 17.43 27.67 -19.18
CA VAL A 191 18.85 27.63 -18.82
C VAL A 191 19.62 28.60 -19.71
N ASP A 192 20.45 29.43 -19.08
CA ASP A 192 21.49 30.19 -19.75
C ASP A 192 22.87 29.65 -19.32
N GLY A 193 23.78 29.49 -20.27
CA GLY A 193 25.07 28.88 -20.04
C GLY A 193 26.10 29.24 -21.09
N LYS A 194 27.36 28.88 -20.83
CA LYS A 194 28.48 29.05 -21.76
C LYS A 194 29.14 27.69 -22.01
N ILE A 195 29.38 27.38 -23.28
CA ILE A 195 30.18 26.23 -23.69
C ILE A 195 31.58 26.75 -24.05
N TYR A 196 32.59 26.18 -23.41
CA TYR A 196 33.99 26.48 -23.70
C TYR A 196 34.53 25.38 -24.63
N ASP A 197 35.13 25.77 -25.74
CA ASP A 197 35.92 24.83 -26.53
C ASP A 197 37.28 24.53 -25.83
N PRO A 198 37.98 23.45 -26.19
CA PRO A 198 39.28 23.11 -25.59
C PRO A 198 40.38 24.16 -25.82
N ASN A 199 40.16 25.13 -26.71
CA ASN A 199 41.08 26.21 -27.07
C ASN A 199 40.70 27.55 -26.42
N GLY A 200 39.67 27.58 -25.55
CA GLY A 200 39.22 28.77 -24.82
C GLY A 200 38.17 29.65 -25.53
N GLY A 201 37.60 29.20 -26.66
CA GLY A 201 36.49 29.87 -27.33
C GLY A 201 35.17 29.74 -26.56
N GLU A 202 34.45 30.84 -26.36
CA GLU A 202 33.14 30.86 -25.70
C GLU A 202 31.99 30.82 -26.72
N VAL A 203 31.07 29.86 -26.58
CA VAL A 203 29.80 29.81 -27.32
C VAL A 203 28.63 29.91 -26.34
N PRO A 204 27.72 30.90 -26.46
CA PRO A 204 26.57 31.02 -25.57
C PRO A 204 25.55 29.90 -25.85
N LEU A 205 25.04 29.29 -24.78
CA LEU A 205 23.97 28.29 -24.81
C LEU A 205 22.73 28.89 -24.14
N LYS A 206 21.69 29.17 -24.93
CA LYS A 206 20.40 29.61 -24.41
C LYS A 206 19.32 28.59 -24.74
N ILE A 207 18.78 27.96 -23.71
CA ILE A 207 17.69 26.98 -23.83
C ILE A 207 16.47 27.54 -23.11
N ASN A 208 15.46 27.93 -23.88
CA ASN A 208 14.15 28.27 -23.33
C ASN A 208 13.23 27.04 -23.43
N LEU A 209 12.42 26.78 -22.41
CA LEU A 209 11.38 25.78 -22.54
C LEU A 209 10.29 26.28 -23.50
N LYS A 210 9.76 25.38 -24.35
CA LYS A 210 8.60 25.73 -25.19
C LYS A 210 7.43 26.07 -24.26
N GLN A 211 6.85 27.26 -24.45
CA GLN A 211 5.59 27.61 -23.79
C GLN A 211 4.56 26.51 -24.05
N LYS A 212 3.98 25.99 -22.97
CA LYS A 212 2.88 25.03 -23.03
C LYS A 212 1.74 25.74 -23.77
N LYS A 213 1.42 25.32 -25.00
CA LYS A 213 0.22 25.81 -25.69
C LYS A 213 -0.97 25.41 -24.82
N GLU A 214 -1.67 26.38 -24.25
CA GLU A 214 -3.00 26.16 -23.68
C GLU A 214 -3.92 25.71 -24.81
N THR A 215 -4.13 24.40 -24.94
CA THR A 215 -5.22 23.88 -25.75
C THR A 215 -6.51 24.13 -24.97
N LYS A 216 -7.13 25.29 -25.20
CA LYS A 216 -8.53 25.51 -24.80
C LYS A 216 -9.40 24.54 -25.59
N TRP A 217 -9.89 23.50 -24.93
CA TRP A 217 -11.00 22.71 -25.46
C TRP A 217 -12.28 23.52 -25.23
N LEU A 218 -12.92 23.92 -26.33
CA LEU A 218 -14.30 24.41 -26.36
C LEU A 218 -15.27 23.23 -26.22
#